data_AF-A0A1M3MA54-F1
#
_entry.id   AF-A0A1M3MA54-F1
#
_cell.length_a   1.000
_cell.length_b   1.000
_cell.length_c   1.000
_cell.angle_alpha   90.00
_cell.angle_beta   90.00
_cell.angle_gamma   90.00
#
_symmetry.space_group_name_H-M   'P 1'
#
loop_
_entity.id
_entity.type
_entity.pdbx_description
1 polymer ?
#
loop_
_entity_poly.entity_id
_entity_poly.type
_entity_poly.pdbx_seq_one_letter_code
_entity_poly.pdbx_strand_id
1 'polypeptide(L)'
;MFFTVGCKDAEVPDGIQGVSVSATTLTMGIGKTRQVYASAFPHMPEGDQIRWSVENPAIATVEDKGTHNGISMATITAVGLGKVVVIAESVTDGTKTAEIEVDVVEFTFEDLAKGMDYQSDELMTYSVPDGYPQEGTPLFNVAINTKFTGVYTDINAWQKLVSFAYFDFNPSKEAEVEITTTKSFGSYKILPESANITSTREGNVIRFKVTEAYQNLSLVFDNNYKGNTLHLFANAIDTDAPTASNDNLIYFGPGYHDLAKTHGGRVVTGNKDVYIAGGAVVNGAMVVSGNGNHVSGHGIMMKTSPNDLVLIANYARNAVIEGIIVCSHRNGGWTVGMHEASNITVQNVKVVSTRYASTDGFDIVNSNNVTMKNTFIRSCDDGIAIKGLINKIPSLCPPNEKMLFEKLQIWNDCNNAMCLGAETRAKQYEDIHFKDIDVLFSYDDRDHHATLDERSVMSIVCLEGTYFRNISWEDIRVNRCERLICQTFKDDFWFGSIKGNQSTEGGIDGVTYKNITVASNSGSKIANEILLNGWFKDGTPTKTINNVVFENVTIEGKRVDNESAIKTNNTPEQQLVTNLIFK
;
A
#
# COMPACT_ATOMS: atom_id res chain seq x y z
N MET A 1 -28.25 28.68 -53.13
CA MET A 1 -29.44 27.84 -52.89
C MET A 1 -29.24 27.21 -51.52
N PHE A 2 -29.61 27.93 -50.46
CA PHE A 2 -29.54 27.42 -49.09
C PHE A 2 -30.94 26.96 -48.71
N PHE A 3 -31.10 25.66 -48.46
CA PHE A 3 -32.31 25.10 -47.90
C PHE A 3 -32.31 25.40 -46.39
N THR A 4 -33.10 26.39 -45.98
CA THR A 4 -33.54 26.53 -44.59
C THR A 4 -34.65 25.51 -44.37
N VAL A 5 -34.31 24.39 -43.73
CA VAL A 5 -35.30 23.49 -43.14
C VAL A 5 -35.86 24.24 -41.93
N GLY A 6 -37.12 24.67 -42.04
CA GLY A 6 -37.85 25.23 -40.90
C GLY A 6 -37.98 24.15 -39.82
N CYS A 7 -37.37 24.40 -38.66
CA CYS A 7 -37.74 23.69 -37.45
C CYS A 7 -39.19 24.07 -37.15
N LYS A 8 -40.11 23.11 -37.20
CA LYS A 8 -41.42 23.31 -36.58
C LYS A 8 -41.16 23.59 -35.11
N ASP A 9 -41.73 24.67 -34.59
CA ASP A 9 -41.88 24.85 -33.15
C ASP A 9 -42.54 23.58 -32.60
N ALA A 10 -41.79 22.80 -31.82
CA ALA A 10 -42.37 21.71 -31.06
C ALA A 10 -43.29 22.37 -30.04
N GLU A 11 -44.59 22.07 -30.09
CA GLU A 11 -45.51 22.44 -29.02
C GLU A 11 -44.92 21.90 -27.71
N VAL A 12 -44.48 22.80 -26.82
CA VAL A 12 -44.14 22.44 -25.44
C VAL A 12 -45.46 21.97 -24.85
N PRO A 13 -45.59 20.68 -24.47
CA PRO A 13 -46.86 20.17 -24.00
C PRO A 13 -47.31 20.96 -22.76
N ASP A 14 -48.59 21.33 -22.74
CA ASP A 14 -49.19 22.01 -21.58
C ASP A 14 -49.17 21.06 -20.37
N GLY A 15 -48.46 21.46 -19.33
CA GLY A 15 -48.40 20.75 -18.05
C GLY A 15 -47.20 19.80 -17.86
N ILE A 16 -47.11 19.27 -16.64
CA ILE A 16 -46.00 18.42 -16.20
C ILE A 16 -46.11 17.04 -16.85
N GLN A 17 -45.02 16.61 -17.46
CA GLN A 17 -44.91 15.33 -18.13
C GLN A 17 -44.45 14.21 -17.17
N GLY A 18 -43.65 14.55 -16.16
CA GLY A 18 -43.20 13.60 -15.13
C GLY A 18 -42.43 14.25 -13.98
N VAL A 19 -42.12 13.45 -12.96
CA VAL A 19 -41.24 13.80 -11.84
C VAL A 19 -40.01 12.89 -11.91
N SER A 20 -38.84 13.42 -11.57
CA SER A 20 -37.59 12.66 -11.44
C SER A 20 -37.01 12.86 -10.04
N VAL A 21 -36.38 11.82 -9.50
CA VAL A 21 -35.70 11.82 -8.20
C VAL A 21 -34.20 11.61 -8.34
N SER A 22 -33.42 12.08 -7.37
CA SER A 22 -31.95 11.95 -7.34
C SER A 22 -31.44 10.52 -7.12
N ALA A 23 -32.30 9.61 -6.68
CA ALA A 23 -31.99 8.19 -6.46
C ALA A 23 -33.29 7.38 -6.59
N THR A 24 -33.22 6.19 -7.17
CA THR A 24 -34.37 5.26 -7.25
C THR A 24 -34.34 4.19 -6.15
N THR A 25 -33.17 3.96 -5.55
CA THR A 25 -32.98 3.05 -4.41
C THR A 25 -32.03 3.65 -3.37
N LEU A 26 -32.24 3.34 -2.10
CA LEU A 26 -31.40 3.72 -0.96
C LEU A 26 -31.32 2.59 0.05
N THR A 27 -30.13 2.27 0.56
CA THR A 27 -29.98 1.40 1.74
C THR A 27 -29.45 2.23 2.91
N MET A 28 -30.11 2.16 4.06
CA MET A 28 -29.83 3.05 5.20
C MET A 28 -29.76 2.27 6.52
N GLY A 29 -28.83 2.65 7.39
CA GLY A 29 -28.77 2.15 8.76
C GLY A 29 -29.79 2.86 9.65
N ILE A 30 -30.35 2.17 10.65
CA ILE A 30 -31.26 2.79 11.63
C ILE A 30 -30.66 4.10 12.19
N GLY A 31 -31.45 5.17 12.23
CA GLY A 31 -31.07 6.49 12.72
C GLY A 31 -30.26 7.35 11.73
N LYS A 32 -29.87 6.83 10.57
CA LYS A 32 -29.16 7.61 9.53
C LYS A 32 -30.14 8.48 8.73
N THR A 33 -29.64 9.60 8.22
CA THR A 33 -30.39 10.53 7.36
C THR A 33 -29.75 10.65 5.98
N ARG A 34 -30.57 10.95 4.95
CA ARG A 34 -30.13 11.17 3.57
C ARG A 34 -30.92 12.32 2.95
N GLN A 35 -30.24 13.31 2.38
CA GLN A 35 -30.88 14.32 1.53
C GLN A 35 -31.14 13.74 0.14
N VAL A 36 -32.33 14.00 -0.39
CA VAL A 36 -32.78 13.61 -1.73
C VAL A 36 -33.42 14.81 -2.41
N TYR A 37 -33.44 14.76 -3.75
CA TYR A 37 -33.97 15.84 -4.58
C TYR A 37 -34.99 15.31 -5.58
N ALA A 38 -35.96 16.14 -5.94
CA ALA A 38 -36.92 15.87 -7.00
C ALA A 38 -37.16 17.12 -7.87
N SER A 39 -37.49 16.89 -9.14
CA SER A 39 -37.85 17.96 -10.08
C SER A 39 -38.93 17.49 -11.05
N ALA A 40 -39.83 18.40 -11.42
CA ALA A 40 -40.81 18.17 -12.49
C ALA A 40 -40.20 18.43 -13.87
N PHE A 41 -40.65 17.68 -14.88
CA PHE A 41 -40.28 17.85 -16.29
C PHE A 41 -41.51 18.29 -17.11
N PRO A 42 -41.40 19.30 -18.00
CA PRO A 42 -40.22 20.14 -18.26
C PRO A 42 -39.86 21.02 -17.07
N HIS A 43 -38.56 21.31 -16.90
CA HIS A 43 -38.06 22.12 -15.81
C HIS A 43 -38.61 23.54 -15.88
N MET A 44 -39.16 24.03 -14.77
CA MET A 44 -39.69 25.39 -14.64
C MET A 44 -39.00 26.07 -13.44
N PRO A 45 -38.41 27.27 -13.59
CA PRO A 45 -37.70 27.97 -12.51
C PRO A 45 -38.59 28.32 -11.30
N GLU A 46 -39.86 28.66 -11.56
CA GLU A 46 -40.91 28.85 -10.54
C GLU A 46 -41.64 27.55 -10.18
N GLY A 47 -41.08 26.41 -10.59
CA GLY A 47 -41.77 25.16 -10.90
C GLY A 47 -42.64 24.53 -9.81
N ASP A 48 -43.32 23.47 -10.23
CA ASP A 48 -44.32 22.79 -9.41
C ASP A 48 -43.79 22.39 -8.04
N GLN A 49 -44.65 22.54 -7.04
CA GLN A 49 -44.33 22.06 -5.72
C GLN A 49 -44.35 20.54 -5.73
N ILE A 50 -43.30 19.93 -5.17
CA ILE A 50 -43.27 18.49 -4.95
C ILE A 50 -43.69 18.22 -3.51
N ARG A 51 -44.65 17.32 -3.34
CA ARG A 51 -45.02 16.78 -2.03
C ARG A 51 -44.26 15.48 -1.79
N TRP A 52 -43.57 15.40 -0.66
CA TRP A 52 -42.90 14.19 -0.22
C TRP A 52 -43.79 13.39 0.74
N SER A 53 -43.82 12.08 0.56
CA SER A 53 -44.50 11.15 1.47
C SER A 53 -43.74 9.84 1.58
N VAL A 54 -44.05 9.04 2.60
CA VAL A 54 -43.45 7.73 2.85
C VAL A 54 -44.54 6.74 3.23
N GLU A 55 -44.53 5.55 2.63
CA GLU A 55 -45.60 4.57 2.83
C GLU A 55 -45.69 4.08 4.29
N ASN A 56 -44.55 3.95 4.96
CA ASN A 56 -44.48 3.44 6.33
C ASN A 56 -43.49 4.27 7.18
N PRO A 57 -43.99 5.27 7.92
CA PRO A 57 -43.19 6.08 8.85
C PRO A 57 -42.45 5.30 9.94
N ALA A 58 -42.86 4.05 10.24
CA ALA A 58 -42.15 3.20 11.19
C ALA A 58 -40.82 2.66 10.64
N ILE A 59 -40.64 2.65 9.31
CA ILE A 59 -39.43 2.21 8.63
C ILE A 59 -38.55 3.41 8.29
N ALA A 60 -39.11 4.46 7.66
CA ALA A 60 -38.39 5.71 7.42
C ALA A 60 -39.34 6.90 7.49
N THR A 61 -38.85 8.07 7.88
CA THR A 61 -39.58 9.34 7.77
C THR A 61 -38.99 10.18 6.64
N VAL A 62 -39.78 11.08 6.08
CA VAL A 62 -39.32 12.07 5.11
C VAL A 62 -39.72 13.47 5.58
N GLU A 63 -38.77 14.38 5.60
CA GLU A 63 -38.96 15.78 5.96
C GLU A 63 -38.71 16.66 4.73
N ASP A 64 -39.75 17.32 4.24
CA ASP A 64 -39.65 18.27 3.13
C ASP A 64 -38.85 19.51 3.57
N LYS A 65 -37.83 19.87 2.78
CA LYS A 65 -36.95 21.03 3.00
C LYS A 65 -37.25 22.19 2.06
N GLY A 66 -38.30 22.08 1.25
CA GLY A 66 -38.76 23.10 0.33
C GLY A 66 -38.13 22.99 -1.06
N THR A 67 -38.55 23.92 -1.92
CA THR A 67 -38.14 23.98 -3.33
C THR A 67 -37.31 25.23 -3.59
N HIS A 68 -36.19 25.08 -4.29
CA HIS A 68 -35.34 26.19 -4.72
C HIS A 68 -34.99 26.02 -6.20
N ASN A 69 -35.26 27.04 -7.02
CA ASN A 69 -35.07 27.02 -8.48
C ASN A 69 -35.64 25.75 -9.15
N GLY A 70 -36.89 25.39 -8.84
CA GLY A 70 -37.56 24.21 -9.43
C GLY A 70 -37.03 22.85 -8.97
N ILE A 71 -36.17 22.79 -7.95
CA ILE A 71 -35.67 21.56 -7.34
C ILE A 71 -36.19 21.47 -5.91
N SER A 72 -37.01 20.47 -5.64
CA SER A 72 -37.50 20.15 -4.28
C SER A 72 -36.49 19.28 -3.56
N MET A 73 -36.26 19.56 -2.28
CA MET A 73 -35.32 18.83 -1.42
C MET A 73 -36.07 18.21 -0.25
N ALA A 74 -35.71 16.98 0.13
CA ALA A 74 -36.19 16.36 1.36
C ALA A 74 -35.07 15.61 2.09
N THR A 75 -35.26 15.40 3.40
CA THR A 75 -34.40 14.55 4.22
C THR A 75 -35.16 13.28 4.60
N ILE A 76 -34.69 12.13 4.14
CA ILE A 76 -35.16 10.83 4.60
C ILE A 76 -34.40 10.45 5.88
N THR A 77 -35.09 9.95 6.90
CA THR A 77 -34.49 9.41 8.13
C THR A 77 -34.90 7.96 8.30
N ALA A 78 -33.94 7.05 8.43
CA ALA A 78 -34.20 5.65 8.73
C ALA A 78 -34.64 5.49 10.19
N VAL A 79 -35.78 4.86 10.42
CA VAL A 79 -36.42 4.70 11.74
C VAL A 79 -36.39 3.26 12.22
N GLY A 80 -36.74 2.29 11.35
CA GLY A 80 -36.88 0.89 11.72
C GLY A 80 -36.64 -0.03 10.53
N LEU A 81 -36.34 -1.30 10.80
CA LEU A 81 -35.95 -2.26 9.76
C LEU A 81 -37.06 -2.54 8.75
N GLY A 82 -36.67 -2.68 7.48
CA GLY A 82 -37.54 -3.10 6.39
C GLY A 82 -37.42 -2.22 5.15
N LYS A 83 -38.16 -2.58 4.11
CA LYS A 83 -38.27 -1.81 2.87
C LYS A 83 -39.47 -0.88 2.92
N VAL A 84 -39.32 0.34 2.41
CA VAL A 84 -40.39 1.34 2.30
C VAL A 84 -40.17 2.21 1.08
N VAL A 85 -41.25 2.65 0.42
CA VAL A 85 -41.14 3.61 -0.67
C VAL A 85 -41.33 5.03 -0.15
N VAL A 86 -40.43 5.93 -0.55
CA VAL A 86 -40.59 7.38 -0.44
C VAL A 86 -41.04 7.90 -1.79
N ILE A 87 -42.14 8.66 -1.80
CA ILE A 87 -42.81 9.12 -3.02
C ILE A 87 -42.65 10.64 -3.12
N ALA A 88 -42.16 11.09 -4.27
CA ALA A 88 -42.18 12.48 -4.71
C ALA A 88 -43.35 12.66 -5.69
N GLU A 89 -44.35 13.45 -5.29
CA GLU A 89 -45.58 13.68 -6.06
C GLU A 89 -45.65 15.14 -6.53
N SER A 90 -46.02 15.35 -7.79
CA SER A 90 -46.36 16.67 -8.32
C SER A 90 -47.64 17.20 -7.67
N VAL A 91 -47.60 18.41 -7.08
CA VAL A 91 -48.77 19.03 -6.47
C VAL A 91 -49.75 19.53 -7.54
N THR A 92 -49.26 19.94 -8.72
CA THR A 92 -50.11 20.41 -9.82
C THR A 92 -50.80 19.26 -10.57
N ASP A 93 -50.13 18.11 -10.72
CA ASP A 93 -50.67 16.89 -11.32
C ASP A 93 -50.29 15.66 -10.48
N GLY A 94 -51.12 15.34 -9.49
CA GLY A 94 -50.91 14.22 -8.56
C GLY A 94 -50.88 12.82 -9.20
N THR A 95 -51.07 12.70 -10.52
CA THR A 95 -50.82 11.45 -11.24
C THR A 95 -49.34 11.24 -11.59
N LYS A 96 -48.52 12.29 -11.46
CA LYS A 96 -47.08 12.27 -11.74
C LYS A 96 -46.32 12.06 -10.44
N THR A 97 -45.78 10.86 -10.29
CA THR A 97 -44.97 10.48 -9.13
C THR A 97 -43.61 9.94 -9.56
N ALA A 98 -42.67 9.98 -8.63
CA ALA A 98 -41.41 9.25 -8.68
C ALA A 98 -41.15 8.60 -7.32
N GLU A 99 -40.54 7.43 -7.34
CA GLU A 99 -40.39 6.58 -6.17
C GLU A 99 -38.91 6.34 -5.84
N ILE A 100 -38.63 6.28 -4.54
CA ILE A 100 -37.34 5.89 -3.98
C ILE A 100 -37.59 4.68 -3.08
N GLU A 101 -37.12 3.51 -3.46
CA GLU A 101 -37.14 2.33 -2.58
C GLU A 101 -36.06 2.48 -1.50
N VAL A 102 -36.47 2.57 -0.24
CA VAL A 102 -35.56 2.66 0.91
C VAL A 102 -35.54 1.33 1.66
N ASP A 103 -34.39 0.68 1.72
CA ASP A 103 -34.12 -0.52 2.51
C ASP A 103 -33.39 -0.13 3.80
N VAL A 104 -34.13 -0.12 4.92
CA VAL A 104 -33.55 0.18 6.23
C VAL A 104 -33.08 -1.12 6.86
N VAL A 105 -31.77 -1.20 7.05
CA VAL A 105 -31.08 -2.39 7.57
C VAL A 105 -30.34 -2.05 8.86
N GLU A 106 -30.04 -3.07 9.66
CA GLU A 106 -29.07 -2.93 10.74
C GLU A 106 -27.70 -3.16 10.08
N PHE A 107 -26.86 -2.12 10.01
CA PHE A 107 -25.50 -2.33 9.55
C PHE A 107 -24.73 -3.05 10.65
N THR A 108 -24.33 -4.28 10.36
CA THR A 108 -23.39 -5.02 11.20
C THR A 108 -22.01 -4.35 11.16
N PHE A 109 -21.13 -4.72 12.09
CA PHE A 109 -19.74 -4.27 12.05
C PHE A 109 -19.07 -4.69 10.73
N GLU A 110 -19.43 -5.88 10.24
CA GLU A 110 -18.99 -6.44 8.97
C GLU A 110 -19.47 -5.62 7.77
N ASP A 111 -20.72 -5.16 7.76
CA ASP A 111 -21.25 -4.30 6.69
C ASP A 111 -20.49 -2.96 6.63
N LEU A 112 -20.23 -2.36 7.79
CA LEU A 112 -19.45 -1.13 7.86
C LEU A 112 -17.98 -1.35 7.46
N ALA A 113 -17.44 -2.56 7.62
CA ALA A 113 -16.06 -2.89 7.26
C ALA A 113 -15.93 -3.16 5.76
N LYS A 114 -17.02 -3.62 5.11
CA LYS A 114 -17.11 -3.67 3.66
C LYS A 114 -17.01 -2.27 3.03
N GLY A 115 -17.41 -1.23 3.76
CA GLY A 115 -17.36 0.15 3.29
C GLY A 115 -18.42 0.46 2.23
N MET A 116 -18.30 1.63 1.61
CA MET A 116 -19.20 2.09 0.56
C MET A 116 -18.43 2.76 -0.57
N ASP A 117 -18.97 2.66 -1.78
CA ASP A 117 -18.53 3.50 -2.89
C ASP A 117 -19.16 4.89 -2.72
N TYR A 118 -18.32 5.89 -2.45
CA TYR A 118 -18.72 7.29 -2.33
C TYR A 118 -17.80 8.13 -3.20
N GLN A 119 -18.36 9.12 -3.89
CA GLN A 119 -17.58 10.02 -4.75
C GLN A 119 -18.13 11.44 -4.64
N SER A 120 -17.23 12.39 -4.39
CA SER A 120 -17.40 13.82 -4.56
C SER A 120 -16.07 14.44 -5.00
N ASP A 121 -16.06 15.75 -5.27
CA ASP A 121 -14.83 16.50 -5.58
C ASP A 121 -13.85 16.60 -4.40
N GLU A 122 -14.28 16.18 -3.20
CA GLU A 122 -13.48 16.28 -1.96
C GLU A 122 -13.06 14.91 -1.41
N LEU A 123 -13.83 13.84 -1.68
CA LEU A 123 -13.61 12.52 -1.10
C LEU A 123 -14.09 11.41 -2.02
N MET A 124 -13.28 10.37 -2.13
CA MET A 124 -13.66 9.07 -2.67
C MET A 124 -13.39 7.96 -1.64
N THR A 125 -14.40 7.12 -1.40
CA THR A 125 -14.24 5.86 -0.64
C THR A 125 -14.62 4.70 -1.51
N TYR A 126 -14.05 3.52 -1.20
CA TYR A 126 -14.20 2.34 -2.03
C TYR A 126 -14.66 1.16 -1.19
N SER A 127 -15.75 0.52 -1.59
CA SER A 127 -16.18 -0.72 -0.96
C SER A 127 -15.24 -1.88 -1.32
N VAL A 128 -15.16 -2.89 -0.45
CA VAL A 128 -14.48 -4.15 -0.78
C VAL A 128 -15.34 -4.91 -1.80
N PRO A 129 -14.83 -5.22 -3.00
CA PRO A 129 -15.60 -5.98 -3.99
C PRO A 129 -15.97 -7.38 -3.49
N ASP A 130 -17.17 -7.87 -3.82
CA ASP A 130 -17.69 -9.18 -3.36
C ASP A 130 -16.77 -10.38 -3.71
N GLY A 131 -15.94 -10.24 -4.74
CA GLY A 131 -14.97 -11.27 -5.14
C GLY A 131 -13.67 -11.28 -4.34
N TYR A 132 -13.37 -10.24 -3.54
CA TYR A 132 -12.16 -10.19 -2.74
C TYR A 132 -12.24 -11.22 -1.60
N PRO A 133 -11.25 -12.12 -1.48
CA PRO A 133 -11.32 -13.21 -0.53
C PRO A 133 -10.86 -12.78 0.88
N GLN A 134 -11.76 -12.20 1.68
CA GLN A 134 -11.46 -11.76 3.05
C GLN A 134 -10.93 -12.88 3.97
N GLU A 135 -9.99 -12.55 4.85
CA GLU A 135 -9.48 -13.41 5.92
C GLU A 135 -10.07 -13.02 7.27
N GLY A 136 -10.60 -14.01 8.01
CA GLY A 136 -11.19 -13.81 9.34
C GLY A 136 -12.37 -12.84 9.40
N THR A 137 -12.87 -12.59 10.62
CA THR A 137 -13.88 -11.55 10.88
C THR A 137 -13.19 -10.18 10.93
N PRO A 138 -13.69 -9.16 10.20
CA PRO A 138 -13.13 -7.81 10.26
C PRO A 138 -13.03 -7.28 11.69
N LEU A 139 -11.89 -6.68 12.01
CA LEU A 139 -11.64 -6.11 13.34
C LEU A 139 -11.76 -4.59 13.39
N PHE A 140 -11.83 -3.95 12.23
CA PHE A 140 -11.80 -2.50 12.09
C PHE A 140 -12.90 -2.02 11.13
N ASN A 141 -13.47 -0.88 11.46
CA ASN A 141 -14.14 0.00 10.51
C ASN A 141 -13.31 1.27 10.36
N VAL A 142 -13.27 1.82 9.16
CA VAL A 142 -12.59 3.08 8.86
C VAL A 142 -13.59 4.02 8.17
N ALA A 143 -13.88 5.14 8.81
CA ALA A 143 -14.72 6.20 8.25
C ALA A 143 -13.92 7.48 8.00
N ILE A 144 -14.16 8.11 6.86
CA ILE A 144 -13.58 9.38 6.44
C ILE A 144 -14.73 10.36 6.22
N ASN A 145 -14.75 11.45 7.00
CA ASN A 145 -15.87 12.41 7.00
C ASN A 145 -17.23 11.69 7.08
N THR A 146 -17.33 10.70 7.98
CA THR A 146 -18.50 9.80 8.19
C THR A 146 -18.81 8.77 7.10
N LYS A 147 -18.02 8.70 6.03
CA LYS A 147 -18.15 7.71 4.94
C LYS A 147 -17.21 6.53 5.16
N PHE A 148 -17.73 5.31 5.18
CA PHE A 148 -16.92 4.12 5.44
C PHE A 148 -16.18 3.68 4.18
N THR A 149 -14.87 3.45 4.28
CA THR A 149 -14.09 2.82 3.22
C THR A 149 -13.85 1.34 3.55
N GLY A 150 -13.65 0.54 2.52
CA GLY A 150 -13.46 -0.90 2.62
C GLY A 150 -12.18 -1.26 3.34
N VAL A 151 -12.29 -2.21 4.28
CA VAL A 151 -11.18 -2.77 5.04
C VAL A 151 -10.88 -4.17 4.51
N TYR A 152 -9.74 -4.30 3.85
CA TYR A 152 -9.21 -5.55 3.32
C TYR A 152 -8.41 -6.26 4.40
N THR A 153 -8.48 -7.60 4.44
CA THR A 153 -7.74 -8.38 5.45
C THR A 153 -6.86 -9.45 4.83
N ASP A 154 -5.75 -9.75 5.52
CA ASP A 154 -4.91 -10.93 5.37
C ASP A 154 -4.41 -11.36 6.77
N ILE A 155 -3.61 -12.43 6.86
CA ILE A 155 -2.98 -12.88 8.11
C ILE A 155 -1.45 -12.82 8.02
N ASN A 156 -0.84 -12.50 9.15
CA ASN A 156 0.62 -12.51 9.32
C ASN A 156 1.18 -13.89 9.73
N ALA A 157 2.50 -13.95 9.90
CA ALA A 157 3.23 -15.14 10.35
C ALA A 157 2.71 -15.77 11.66
N TRP A 158 2.07 -14.96 12.52
CA TRP A 158 1.54 -15.35 13.83
C TRP A 158 0.01 -15.56 13.83
N GLN A 159 -0.60 -15.71 12.66
CA GLN A 159 -2.05 -15.93 12.51
C GLN A 159 -2.89 -14.78 13.12
N LYS A 160 -2.38 -13.55 13.00
CA LYS A 160 -3.10 -12.32 13.38
C LYS A 160 -3.49 -11.55 12.13
N LEU A 161 -4.63 -10.84 12.22
CA LEU A 161 -5.17 -10.11 11.09
C LEU A 161 -4.33 -8.86 10.80
N VAL A 162 -3.85 -8.76 9.58
CA VAL A 162 -3.32 -7.53 9.02
C VAL A 162 -4.42 -6.94 8.16
N SER A 163 -4.94 -5.80 8.58
CA SER A 163 -5.99 -5.07 7.86
C SER A 163 -5.38 -3.89 7.13
N PHE A 164 -5.93 -3.54 5.98
CA PHE A 164 -5.58 -2.30 5.30
C PHE A 164 -6.80 -1.67 4.64
N ALA A 165 -6.78 -0.35 4.54
CA ALA A 165 -7.84 0.45 3.95
C ALA A 165 -7.22 1.62 3.18
N TYR A 166 -7.93 2.13 2.19
CA TYR A 166 -7.49 3.29 1.42
C TYR A 166 -8.66 4.17 1.03
N PHE A 167 -8.37 5.44 0.78
CA PHE A 167 -9.32 6.44 0.32
C PHE A 167 -8.57 7.56 -0.40
N ASP A 168 -9.28 8.32 -1.21
CA ASP A 168 -8.72 9.45 -1.92
C ASP A 168 -9.44 10.72 -1.49
N PHE A 169 -8.72 11.81 -1.27
CA PHE A 169 -9.31 13.07 -0.86
C PHE A 169 -8.64 14.25 -1.55
N ASN A 170 -9.30 15.41 -1.51
CA ASN A 170 -8.69 16.65 -1.93
C ASN A 170 -7.78 17.18 -0.80
N PRO A 171 -6.44 17.20 -0.95
CA PRO A 171 -5.53 17.64 0.10
C PRO A 171 -5.65 19.14 0.45
N SER A 172 -6.42 19.91 -0.33
CA SER A 172 -6.79 21.29 0.05
C SER A 172 -7.83 21.33 1.19
N LYS A 173 -8.35 20.18 1.60
CA LYS A 173 -9.34 19.99 2.66
C LYS A 173 -8.78 19.02 3.70
N GLU A 174 -9.14 19.20 4.97
CA GLU A 174 -8.83 18.21 6.00
C GLU A 174 -9.81 17.03 5.88
N ALA A 175 -9.28 15.81 6.03
CA ALA A 175 -10.08 14.59 6.14
C ALA A 175 -10.12 14.12 7.60
N GLU A 176 -11.31 14.07 8.20
CA GLU A 176 -11.50 13.49 9.54
C GLU A 176 -11.59 11.98 9.43
N VAL A 177 -10.65 11.28 10.08
CA VAL A 177 -10.57 9.83 10.11
C VAL A 177 -11.07 9.33 11.46
N GLU A 178 -12.00 8.37 11.42
CA GLU A 178 -12.47 7.61 12.56
C GLU A 178 -12.20 6.12 12.36
N ILE A 179 -11.49 5.50 13.30
CA ILE A 179 -11.21 4.06 13.31
C ILE A 179 -11.90 3.46 14.52
N THR A 180 -12.80 2.52 14.28
CA THR A 180 -13.48 1.74 15.33
C THR A 180 -12.96 0.32 15.31
N THR A 181 -12.65 -0.26 16.48
CA THR A 181 -12.22 -1.66 16.59
C THR A 181 -13.14 -2.51 17.48
N THR A 182 -13.32 -3.78 17.13
CA THR A 182 -14.07 -4.75 17.97
C THR A 182 -13.26 -5.22 19.18
N LYS A 183 -11.96 -4.94 19.24
CA LYS A 183 -11.08 -5.37 20.33
C LYS A 183 -10.84 -4.23 21.31
N SER A 184 -10.90 -4.53 22.60
CA SER A 184 -10.38 -3.61 23.61
C SER A 184 -8.85 -3.57 23.54
N PHE A 185 -8.28 -2.41 23.83
CA PHE A 185 -6.83 -2.19 23.86
C PHE A 185 -6.46 -1.24 25.01
N GLY A 186 -5.28 -1.40 25.58
CA GLY A 186 -4.74 -0.52 26.62
C GLY A 186 -4.07 0.73 26.03
N SER A 187 -3.37 0.57 24.92
CA SER A 187 -2.62 1.64 24.25
C SER A 187 -2.59 1.44 22.73
N TYR A 188 -2.25 2.50 21.98
CA TYR A 188 -2.05 2.44 20.55
C TYR A 188 -0.95 3.40 20.11
N LYS A 189 -0.34 3.14 18.95
CA LYS A 189 0.56 4.03 18.23
C LYS A 189 0.06 4.23 16.80
N ILE A 190 0.24 5.44 16.27
CA ILE A 190 0.11 5.74 14.84
C ILE A 190 1.53 5.92 14.31
N LEU A 191 1.92 5.09 13.35
CA LEU A 191 3.24 5.08 12.73
C LEU A 191 3.15 5.56 11.27
N PRO A 192 4.23 6.15 10.72
CA PRO A 192 5.46 6.49 11.42
C PRO A 192 5.27 7.65 12.39
N GLU A 193 6.04 7.68 13.49
CA GLU A 193 5.94 8.78 14.47
C GLU A 193 6.32 10.14 13.85
N SER A 194 7.14 10.12 12.79
CA SER A 194 7.50 11.29 11.97
C SER A 194 6.30 11.98 11.30
N ALA A 195 5.17 11.27 11.13
CA ALA A 195 3.93 11.85 10.62
C ALA A 195 3.27 12.82 11.60
N ASN A 196 3.68 12.83 12.88
CA ASN A 196 3.20 13.75 13.92
C ASN A 196 1.67 13.84 14.03
N ILE A 197 0.97 12.72 13.83
CA ILE A 197 -0.49 12.66 13.90
C ILE A 197 -0.94 12.83 15.36
N THR A 198 -1.71 13.88 15.61
CA THR A 198 -2.42 14.06 16.89
C THR A 198 -3.77 13.36 16.82
N SER A 199 -4.04 12.46 17.77
CA SER A 199 -5.26 11.66 17.81
C SER A 199 -5.94 11.70 19.18
N THR A 200 -7.24 11.47 19.19
CA THR A 200 -8.05 11.26 20.41
C THR A 200 -8.63 9.86 20.43
N ARG A 201 -8.94 9.37 21.63
CA ARG A 201 -9.53 8.04 21.84
C ARG A 201 -10.73 8.12 22.77
N GLU A 202 -11.83 7.50 22.37
CA GLU A 202 -13.02 7.29 23.20
C GLU A 202 -13.41 5.81 23.13
N GLY A 203 -13.18 5.06 24.22
CA GLY A 203 -13.43 3.62 24.23
C GLY A 203 -12.61 2.87 23.18
N ASN A 204 -13.28 2.31 22.17
CA ASN A 204 -12.67 1.59 21.05
C ASN A 204 -12.57 2.42 19.76
N VAL A 205 -12.82 3.72 19.84
CA VAL A 205 -12.80 4.63 18.69
C VAL A 205 -11.59 5.55 18.78
N ILE A 206 -10.83 5.63 17.69
CA ILE A 206 -9.68 6.53 17.52
C ILE A 206 -10.03 7.55 16.44
N ARG A 207 -9.78 8.84 16.71
CA ARG A 207 -10.03 9.93 15.76
C ARG A 207 -8.81 10.79 15.54
N PHE A 208 -8.54 11.17 14.30
CA PHE A 208 -7.49 12.12 13.92
C PHE A 208 -7.81 12.74 12.57
N LYS A 209 -6.97 13.69 12.14
CA LYS A 209 -7.09 14.34 10.83
C LYS A 209 -5.92 13.96 9.94
N VAL A 210 -6.20 13.83 8.66
CA VAL A 210 -5.21 13.74 7.58
C VAL A 210 -5.31 15.00 6.74
N THR A 211 -4.16 15.64 6.49
CA THR A 211 -4.07 16.89 5.72
C THR A 211 -3.14 16.78 4.52
N GLU A 212 -2.36 15.71 4.44
CA GLU A 212 -1.39 15.47 3.37
C GLU A 212 -1.82 14.27 2.54
N ALA A 213 -1.76 14.41 1.22
CA ALA A 213 -1.97 13.30 0.31
C ALA A 213 -0.74 12.37 0.25
N TYR A 214 -1.00 11.13 -0.15
CA TYR A 214 -0.05 10.03 -0.21
C TYR A 214 0.63 9.75 1.14
N GLN A 215 -0.10 9.96 2.23
CA GLN A 215 0.31 9.66 3.59
C GLN A 215 -0.11 8.23 3.95
N ASN A 216 0.87 7.39 4.30
CA ASN A 216 0.65 6.02 4.75
C ASN A 216 0.80 5.97 6.28
N LEU A 217 -0.20 5.41 6.96
CA LEU A 217 -0.25 5.31 8.42
C LEU A 217 -0.47 3.87 8.86
N SER A 218 0.13 3.47 9.98
CA SER A 218 -0.03 2.14 10.57
C SER A 218 -0.42 2.24 12.03
N LEU A 219 -1.47 1.54 12.44
CA LEU A 219 -1.90 1.46 13.83
C LEU A 219 -1.38 0.17 14.48
N VAL A 220 -0.65 0.34 15.58
CA VAL A 220 -0.15 -0.75 16.42
C VAL A 220 -0.81 -0.66 17.79
N PHE A 221 -1.45 -1.74 18.21
CA PHE A 221 -2.15 -1.81 19.49
C PHE A 221 -1.29 -2.52 20.54
N ASP A 222 -1.29 -2.01 21.76
CA ASP A 222 -0.62 -2.60 22.93
C ASP A 222 0.87 -2.92 22.73
N ASN A 223 1.55 -2.12 21.90
CA ASN A 223 2.95 -2.32 21.53
C ASN A 223 3.23 -3.74 20.95
N ASN A 224 2.20 -4.39 20.40
CA ASN A 224 2.26 -5.75 19.87
C ASN A 224 2.36 -5.75 18.34
N TYR A 225 3.59 -5.66 17.84
CA TYR A 225 3.91 -5.70 16.40
C TYR A 225 3.70 -7.07 15.74
N LYS A 226 3.46 -8.13 16.53
CA LYS A 226 3.09 -9.45 16.00
C LYS A 226 1.56 -9.64 16.00
N GLY A 227 0.84 -8.65 16.54
CA GLY A 227 -0.59 -8.64 16.76
C GLY A 227 -1.41 -8.26 15.53
N ASN A 228 -2.69 -7.94 15.77
CA ASN A 228 -3.54 -7.39 14.73
C ASN A 228 -3.11 -5.94 14.44
N THR A 229 -3.09 -5.57 13.17
CA THR A 229 -2.62 -4.25 12.70
C THR A 229 -3.58 -3.68 11.66
N LEU A 230 -3.60 -2.36 11.53
CA LEU A 230 -4.33 -1.66 10.47
C LEU A 230 -3.37 -0.72 9.75
N HIS A 231 -3.32 -0.79 8.43
CA HIS A 231 -2.64 0.16 7.55
C HIS A 231 -3.68 1.04 6.84
N LEU A 232 -3.46 2.34 6.79
CA LEU A 232 -4.34 3.31 6.16
C LEU A 232 -3.56 4.11 5.12
N PHE A 233 -4.05 4.11 3.88
CA PHE A 233 -3.43 4.81 2.76
C PHE A 233 -4.33 5.96 2.30
N ALA A 234 -3.90 7.20 2.54
CA ALA A 234 -4.63 8.39 2.12
C ALA A 234 -4.00 8.95 0.84
N ASN A 235 -4.67 8.88 -0.30
CA ASN A 235 -4.16 9.38 -1.58
C ASN A 235 -4.81 10.72 -1.96
N ALA A 236 -4.22 11.42 -2.93
CA ALA A 236 -4.93 12.48 -3.64
C ALA A 236 -5.95 11.86 -4.61
N ILE A 237 -7.07 12.54 -4.85
CA ILE A 237 -7.96 12.20 -5.97
C ILE A 237 -7.20 12.33 -7.29
N ASP A 238 -7.22 11.28 -8.10
CA ASP A 238 -6.75 11.34 -9.49
C ASP A 238 -7.81 11.99 -10.37
N THR A 239 -7.61 13.27 -10.70
CA THR A 239 -8.53 14.05 -11.55
C THR A 239 -8.45 13.69 -13.03
N ASP A 240 -7.38 13.01 -13.44
CA ASP A 240 -7.12 12.65 -14.84
C ASP A 240 -7.40 11.15 -15.10
N ALA A 241 -8.03 10.46 -14.13
CA ALA A 241 -8.37 9.05 -14.20
C ALA A 241 -9.17 8.71 -15.47
N PRO A 242 -8.71 7.74 -16.29
CA PRO A 242 -9.46 7.27 -17.44
C PRO A 242 -10.69 6.47 -16.99
N THR A 243 -11.68 6.36 -17.88
CA THR A 243 -12.93 5.63 -17.61
C THR A 243 -13.13 4.38 -18.45
N ALA A 244 -12.26 4.14 -19.45
CA ALA A 244 -12.35 3.00 -20.35
C ALA A 244 -11.00 2.68 -21.01
N SER A 245 -10.86 1.44 -21.48
CA SER A 245 -9.73 0.99 -22.30
C SER A 245 -9.73 1.66 -23.67
N ASN A 246 -8.55 1.76 -24.28
CA ASN A 246 -8.38 2.18 -25.68
C ASN A 246 -7.21 1.39 -26.32
N ASP A 247 -6.80 1.77 -27.53
CA ASP A 247 -5.74 1.06 -28.25
C ASP A 247 -4.41 0.99 -27.47
N ASN A 248 -4.11 2.00 -26.64
CA ASN A 248 -2.87 2.14 -25.90
C ASN A 248 -3.03 1.95 -24.38
N LEU A 249 -4.25 1.76 -23.87
CA LEU A 249 -4.54 1.68 -22.43
C LEU A 249 -5.43 0.46 -22.12
N ILE A 250 -5.02 -0.34 -21.15
CA ILE A 250 -5.84 -1.35 -20.51
C ILE A 250 -6.41 -0.76 -19.21
N TYR A 251 -7.72 -0.62 -19.12
CA TYR A 251 -8.41 -0.06 -17.96
C TYR A 251 -9.14 -1.15 -17.16
N PHE A 252 -8.90 -1.18 -15.85
CA PHE A 252 -9.67 -1.96 -14.88
C PHE A 252 -10.45 -1.00 -13.97
N GLY A 253 -11.76 -0.89 -14.20
CA GLY A 253 -12.66 -0.07 -13.36
C GLY A 253 -12.99 -0.71 -12.02
N PRO A 254 -13.74 -0.02 -11.13
CA PRO A 254 -14.13 -0.56 -9.83
C PRO A 254 -14.79 -1.95 -9.90
N GLY A 255 -14.52 -2.80 -8.92
CA GLY A 255 -15.02 -4.19 -8.88
C GLY A 255 -13.92 -5.25 -8.94
N TYR A 256 -14.32 -6.53 -8.95
CA TYR A 256 -13.40 -7.67 -8.93
C TYR A 256 -13.17 -8.24 -10.34
N HIS A 257 -11.92 -8.25 -10.79
CA HIS A 257 -11.47 -8.73 -12.10
C HIS A 257 -10.62 -9.98 -11.94
N ASP A 258 -11.15 -11.13 -12.37
CA ASP A 258 -10.45 -12.40 -12.31
C ASP A 258 -9.71 -12.67 -13.63
N LEU A 259 -8.38 -12.57 -13.61
CA LEU A 259 -7.58 -12.79 -14.81
C LEU A 259 -7.52 -14.28 -15.20
N ALA A 260 -7.80 -15.23 -14.31
CA ALA A 260 -7.90 -16.63 -14.75
C ALA A 260 -9.06 -16.81 -15.75
N LYS A 261 -10.14 -16.03 -15.56
CA LYS A 261 -11.29 -15.99 -16.48
C LYS A 261 -11.06 -15.06 -17.67
N THR A 262 -10.15 -14.09 -17.54
CA THR A 262 -9.89 -13.05 -18.52
C THR A 262 -8.39 -12.89 -18.74
N HIS A 263 -7.86 -13.04 -19.95
CA HIS A 263 -6.40 -12.93 -20.20
C HIS A 263 -5.55 -14.12 -19.73
N GLY A 264 -6.15 -15.28 -19.41
CA GLY A 264 -5.40 -16.52 -19.17
C GLY A 264 -4.52 -16.51 -17.91
N GLY A 265 -4.91 -15.72 -16.92
CA GLY A 265 -4.25 -15.59 -15.62
C GLY A 265 -3.29 -14.41 -15.52
N ARG A 266 -2.98 -13.73 -16.62
CA ARG A 266 -1.94 -12.72 -16.67
C ARG A 266 -2.23 -11.60 -17.67
N VAL A 267 -2.02 -10.37 -17.27
CA VAL A 267 -1.97 -9.21 -18.17
C VAL A 267 -0.52 -8.87 -18.50
N VAL A 268 -0.22 -8.64 -19.77
CA VAL A 268 1.11 -8.21 -20.24
C VAL A 268 0.95 -6.83 -20.83
N THR A 269 1.76 -5.86 -20.37
CA THR A 269 1.64 -4.47 -20.82
C THR A 269 1.96 -4.34 -22.31
N GLY A 270 3.05 -4.94 -22.79
CA GLY A 270 3.38 -5.01 -24.22
C GLY A 270 3.43 -3.64 -24.90
N ASN A 271 4.08 -2.66 -24.25
CA ASN A 271 4.07 -1.22 -24.60
C ASN A 271 2.73 -0.47 -24.44
N LYS A 272 1.68 -1.09 -23.89
CA LYS A 272 0.47 -0.37 -23.44
C LYS A 272 0.62 0.10 -22.00
N ASP A 273 -0.16 1.11 -21.67
CA ASP A 273 -0.37 1.54 -20.30
C ASP A 273 -1.46 0.68 -19.65
N VAL A 274 -1.44 0.61 -18.32
CA VAL A 274 -2.46 -0.06 -17.52
C VAL A 274 -2.92 0.90 -16.43
N TYR A 275 -4.23 1.06 -16.28
CA TYR A 275 -4.81 1.85 -15.20
C TYR A 275 -5.75 0.97 -14.35
N ILE A 276 -5.49 0.90 -13.04
CA ILE A 276 -6.30 0.14 -12.07
C ILE A 276 -7.02 1.16 -11.16
N ALA A 277 -8.30 1.40 -11.42
CA ALA A 277 -9.08 2.40 -10.69
C ALA A 277 -9.21 2.08 -9.19
N GLY A 278 -9.39 3.11 -8.36
CA GLY A 278 -9.78 2.91 -6.96
C GLY A 278 -11.05 2.06 -6.85
N GLY A 279 -11.08 1.13 -5.89
CA GLY A 279 -12.15 0.13 -5.78
C GLY A 279 -12.04 -1.06 -6.74
N ALA A 280 -11.08 -1.06 -7.66
CA ALA A 280 -10.79 -2.23 -8.49
C ALA A 280 -9.87 -3.21 -7.74
N VAL A 281 -10.14 -4.50 -7.89
CA VAL A 281 -9.27 -5.61 -7.46
C VAL A 281 -9.04 -6.51 -8.67
N VAL A 282 -7.80 -6.59 -9.14
CA VAL A 282 -7.37 -7.45 -10.26
C VAL A 282 -6.64 -8.66 -9.69
N ASN A 283 -7.25 -9.84 -9.80
CA ASN A 283 -6.67 -11.11 -9.33
C ASN A 283 -5.95 -11.84 -10.47
N GLY A 284 -4.63 -11.92 -10.42
CA GLY A 284 -3.77 -12.63 -11.37
C GLY A 284 -2.33 -12.11 -11.32
N ALA A 285 -1.63 -12.16 -12.46
CA ALA A 285 -0.27 -11.61 -12.58
C ALA A 285 -0.21 -10.45 -13.60
N MET A 286 0.68 -9.49 -13.37
CA MET A 286 0.99 -8.42 -14.31
C MET A 286 2.45 -8.52 -14.74
N VAL A 287 2.69 -8.54 -16.06
CA VAL A 287 4.03 -8.47 -16.63
C VAL A 287 4.21 -7.13 -17.33
N VAL A 288 5.00 -6.26 -16.71
CA VAL A 288 5.51 -5.04 -17.31
C VAL A 288 6.69 -5.41 -18.20
N SER A 289 6.50 -5.29 -19.50
CA SER A 289 7.52 -5.65 -20.50
C SER A 289 7.47 -4.73 -21.70
N GLY A 290 8.65 -4.48 -22.27
CA GLY A 290 8.83 -3.54 -23.37
C GLY A 290 9.45 -2.23 -22.90
N ASN A 291 9.12 -1.15 -23.61
CA ASN A 291 9.72 0.16 -23.44
C ASN A 291 8.62 1.24 -23.32
N GLY A 292 8.65 2.04 -22.25
CA GLY A 292 7.75 3.19 -22.10
C GLY A 292 6.38 2.86 -21.50
N ASN A 293 6.29 1.85 -20.61
CA ASN A 293 5.02 1.48 -19.99
C ASN A 293 4.69 2.34 -18.77
N HIS A 294 3.42 2.72 -18.61
CA HIS A 294 2.90 3.30 -17.39
C HIS A 294 1.82 2.39 -16.78
N VAL A 295 2.05 1.95 -15.53
CA VAL A 295 1.04 1.27 -14.70
C VAL A 295 0.63 2.24 -13.60
N SER A 296 -0.65 2.60 -13.52
CA SER A 296 -1.16 3.65 -12.62
C SER A 296 -2.53 3.35 -12.00
N GLY A 297 -2.97 4.22 -11.09
CA GLY A 297 -4.24 4.15 -10.38
C GLY A 297 -4.07 3.76 -8.91
N HIS A 298 -5.17 3.60 -8.18
CA HIS A 298 -5.17 3.32 -6.74
C HIS A 298 -5.81 1.97 -6.35
N GLY A 299 -6.21 1.17 -7.33
CA GLY A 299 -6.74 -0.16 -7.08
C GLY A 299 -5.66 -1.19 -6.74
N ILE A 300 -6.12 -2.43 -6.55
CA ILE A 300 -5.32 -3.53 -6.04
C ILE A 300 -5.00 -4.50 -7.19
N MET A 301 -3.72 -4.78 -7.41
CA MET A 301 -3.24 -5.97 -8.11
C MET A 301 -2.92 -7.04 -7.07
N MET A 302 -3.59 -8.19 -7.13
CA MET A 302 -3.37 -9.28 -6.18
C MET A 302 -3.30 -10.64 -6.85
N LYS A 303 -2.82 -11.63 -6.11
CA LYS A 303 -2.84 -13.02 -6.55
C LYS A 303 -3.07 -13.95 -5.36
N THR A 304 -3.90 -14.97 -5.55
CA THR A 304 -4.17 -16.00 -4.53
C THR A 304 -3.54 -17.36 -4.79
N SER A 305 -3.08 -17.61 -6.01
CA SER A 305 -2.50 -18.89 -6.41
C SER A 305 -0.97 -18.87 -6.33
N PRO A 306 -0.31 -19.99 -5.97
CA PRO A 306 1.14 -20.14 -6.15
C PRO A 306 1.47 -20.23 -7.64
N ASN A 307 2.76 -20.14 -8.02
CA ASN A 307 3.34 -20.33 -9.38
C ASN A 307 3.72 -19.08 -10.18
N ASP A 308 3.62 -17.88 -9.62
CA ASP A 308 4.06 -16.64 -10.29
C ASP A 308 4.12 -15.49 -9.28
N LEU A 309 4.92 -14.46 -9.55
CA LEU A 309 4.84 -13.20 -8.79
C LEU A 309 3.57 -12.43 -9.15
N VAL A 310 3.19 -11.45 -8.33
CA VAL A 310 2.02 -10.61 -8.59
C VAL A 310 2.32 -9.58 -9.68
N LEU A 311 3.46 -8.90 -9.59
CA LEU A 311 3.93 -7.95 -10.59
C LEU A 311 5.37 -8.27 -11.00
N ILE A 312 5.63 -8.28 -12.30
CA ILE A 312 6.93 -8.63 -12.87
C ILE A 312 7.34 -7.57 -13.89
N ALA A 313 8.39 -6.81 -13.60
CA ALA A 313 9.07 -5.95 -14.57
C ALA A 313 10.25 -6.71 -15.20
N ASN A 314 9.96 -7.52 -16.23
CA ASN A 314 10.97 -8.37 -16.85
C ASN A 314 11.53 -7.72 -18.11
N TYR A 315 12.85 -7.47 -18.15
CA TYR A 315 13.51 -6.73 -19.23
C TYR A 315 12.85 -5.39 -19.56
N ALA A 316 12.10 -4.81 -18.62
CA ALA A 316 11.37 -3.57 -18.81
C ALA A 316 12.34 -2.40 -18.96
N ARG A 317 11.99 -1.42 -19.80
CA ARG A 317 12.76 -0.21 -20.05
C ARG A 317 11.87 1.01 -19.92
N ASN A 318 12.37 2.07 -19.29
CA ASN A 318 11.68 3.37 -19.21
C ASN A 318 10.22 3.23 -18.72
N ALA A 319 10.00 2.50 -17.63
CA ALA A 319 8.66 2.21 -17.12
C ALA A 319 8.38 2.95 -15.80
N VAL A 320 7.12 3.33 -15.63
CA VAL A 320 6.60 3.95 -14.40
C VAL A 320 5.52 3.05 -13.82
N ILE A 321 5.62 2.75 -12.53
CA ILE A 321 4.60 2.02 -11.77
C ILE A 321 4.19 2.92 -10.61
N GLU A 322 2.96 3.41 -10.62
CA GLU A 322 2.51 4.44 -9.71
C GLU A 322 1.20 4.09 -9.00
N GLY A 323 1.10 4.43 -7.72
CA GLY A 323 -0.16 4.53 -6.95
C GLY A 323 -0.77 3.22 -6.48
N ILE A 324 -0.64 2.15 -7.28
CA ILE A 324 -1.34 0.88 -7.08
C ILE A 324 -0.93 0.19 -5.77
N ILE A 325 -1.81 -0.70 -5.32
CA ILE A 325 -1.54 -1.62 -4.21
C ILE A 325 -1.23 -3.00 -4.80
N VAL A 326 -0.15 -3.64 -4.37
CA VAL A 326 0.23 -4.99 -4.79
C VAL A 326 0.19 -5.94 -3.59
N CYS A 327 -0.48 -7.09 -3.73
CA CYS A 327 -0.72 -8.00 -2.61
C CYS A 327 -0.58 -9.49 -3.02
N SER A 328 0.40 -10.19 -2.45
CA SER A 328 0.45 -11.66 -2.49
C SER A 328 -0.50 -12.22 -1.44
N HIS A 329 -1.79 -12.20 -1.75
CA HIS A 329 -2.84 -12.57 -0.81
C HIS A 329 -2.93 -14.09 -0.66
N ARG A 330 -2.93 -14.63 0.58
CA ARG A 330 -2.97 -16.09 0.86
C ARG A 330 -1.84 -16.92 0.26
N ASN A 331 -0.90 -16.31 -0.44
CA ASN A 331 0.13 -16.98 -1.20
C ASN A 331 1.52 -16.62 -0.66
N GLY A 332 2.41 -17.62 -0.60
CA GLY A 332 3.83 -17.43 -0.31
C GLY A 332 4.61 -17.10 -1.60
N GLY A 333 5.84 -16.59 -1.44
CA GLY A 333 6.71 -16.25 -2.56
C GLY A 333 6.70 -14.76 -2.93
N TRP A 334 7.71 -14.37 -3.71
CA TRP A 334 8.02 -12.97 -4.02
C TRP A 334 6.83 -12.23 -4.63
N THR A 335 6.62 -10.99 -4.18
CA THR A 335 5.46 -10.20 -4.61
C THR A 335 5.75 -9.45 -5.90
N VAL A 336 6.84 -8.66 -5.91
CA VAL A 336 7.25 -7.85 -7.06
C VAL A 336 8.66 -8.23 -7.48
N GLY A 337 8.85 -8.57 -8.75
CA GLY A 337 10.16 -8.89 -9.32
C GLY A 337 10.53 -7.93 -10.44
N MET A 338 11.75 -7.39 -10.40
CA MET A 338 12.36 -6.62 -11.48
C MET A 338 13.58 -7.38 -11.98
N HIS A 339 13.51 -7.95 -13.18
CA HIS A 339 14.56 -8.81 -13.71
C HIS A 339 15.23 -8.16 -14.91
N GLU A 340 16.53 -7.89 -14.79
CA GLU A 340 17.34 -7.23 -15.82
C GLU A 340 16.65 -5.97 -16.37
N ALA A 341 15.99 -5.22 -15.48
CA ALA A 341 15.22 -4.02 -15.77
C ALA A 341 16.12 -2.77 -15.78
N SER A 342 15.73 -1.75 -16.53
CA SER A 342 16.51 -0.51 -16.61
C SER A 342 15.64 0.72 -16.77
N ASN A 343 15.98 1.79 -16.06
CA ASN A 343 15.21 3.03 -16.00
C ASN A 343 13.76 2.79 -15.56
N ILE A 344 13.60 2.34 -14.32
CA ILE A 344 12.29 2.04 -13.71
C ILE A 344 12.02 3.04 -12.60
N THR A 345 10.84 3.65 -12.61
CA THR A 345 10.34 4.47 -11.50
C THR A 345 9.17 3.77 -10.83
N VAL A 346 9.23 3.60 -9.52
CA VAL A 346 8.12 3.18 -8.67
C VAL A 346 7.75 4.35 -7.77
N GLN A 347 6.49 4.75 -7.75
CA GLN A 347 6.06 5.91 -6.97
C GLN A 347 4.71 5.69 -6.31
N ASN A 348 4.53 6.09 -5.05
CA ASN A 348 3.23 6.01 -4.36
C ASN A 348 2.63 4.58 -4.27
N VAL A 349 3.43 3.54 -4.52
CA VAL A 349 3.00 2.13 -4.53
C VAL A 349 2.98 1.57 -3.10
N LYS A 350 2.05 0.66 -2.84
CA LYS A 350 1.97 -0.06 -1.56
C LYS A 350 2.11 -1.56 -1.84
N VAL A 351 2.92 -2.24 -1.05
CA VAL A 351 2.98 -3.70 -1.02
C VAL A 351 2.44 -4.20 0.32
N VAL A 352 1.45 -5.08 0.28
CA VAL A 352 0.91 -5.74 1.48
C VAL A 352 0.88 -7.24 1.25
N SER A 353 1.96 -7.92 1.65
CA SER A 353 2.17 -9.36 1.47
C SER A 353 2.63 -9.97 2.79
N THR A 354 1.67 -10.37 3.62
CA THR A 354 1.94 -10.69 5.04
C THR A 354 2.09 -12.19 5.29
N ARG A 355 1.83 -13.02 4.28
CA ARG A 355 1.75 -14.47 4.45
C ARG A 355 3.16 -15.05 4.60
N TYR A 356 3.41 -15.75 5.70
CA TYR A 356 4.67 -16.48 5.87
C TYR A 356 4.74 -17.66 4.88
N ALA A 357 5.83 -17.91 4.15
CA ALA A 357 7.13 -17.21 4.11
C ALA A 357 7.48 -16.78 2.67
N SER A 358 8.66 -16.17 2.51
CA SER A 358 9.20 -15.74 1.21
C SER A 358 8.32 -14.72 0.50
N THR A 359 7.48 -14.00 1.23
CA THR A 359 6.67 -12.91 0.70
C THR A 359 7.43 -11.60 0.76
N ASP A 360 8.47 -11.54 -0.07
CA ASP A 360 9.31 -10.37 -0.27
C ASP A 360 8.48 -9.24 -0.87
N GLY A 361 8.83 -8.00 -0.54
CA GLY A 361 8.21 -6.81 -1.11
C GLY A 361 8.64 -6.61 -2.56
N PHE A 362 9.92 -6.25 -2.75
CA PHE A 362 10.55 -6.05 -4.04
C PHE A 362 11.85 -6.84 -4.18
N ASP A 363 11.94 -7.67 -5.23
CA ASP A 363 13.15 -8.35 -5.67
C ASP A 363 13.69 -7.67 -6.93
N ILE A 364 14.84 -7.03 -6.82
CA ILE A 364 15.51 -6.32 -7.92
C ILE A 364 16.73 -7.13 -8.33
N VAL A 365 16.65 -7.76 -9.50
CA VAL A 365 17.60 -8.75 -9.96
C VAL A 365 18.40 -8.21 -11.15
N ASN A 366 19.72 -8.09 -11.00
CA ASN A 366 20.66 -7.70 -12.05
C ASN A 366 20.18 -6.47 -12.88
N SER A 367 19.67 -5.44 -12.21
CA SER A 367 18.98 -4.30 -12.80
C SER A 367 19.72 -2.98 -12.55
N ASN A 368 19.38 -1.90 -13.25
CA ASN A 368 20.07 -0.61 -13.08
C ASN A 368 19.15 0.59 -13.32
N ASN A 369 19.52 1.76 -12.79
CA ASN A 369 18.72 2.99 -12.92
C ASN A 369 17.28 2.76 -12.39
N VAL A 370 17.16 2.40 -11.12
CA VAL A 370 15.86 2.16 -10.46
C VAL A 370 15.64 3.24 -9.41
N THR A 371 14.49 3.92 -9.47
CA THR A 371 14.08 4.90 -8.45
C THR A 371 12.78 4.44 -7.81
N MET A 372 12.74 4.35 -6.49
CA MET A 372 11.51 4.12 -5.73
C MET A 372 11.25 5.30 -4.80
N LYS A 373 10.04 5.85 -4.87
CA LYS A 373 9.63 7.04 -4.10
C LYS A 373 8.29 6.84 -3.41
N ASN A 374 8.21 7.28 -2.16
CA ASN A 374 6.96 7.28 -1.40
C ASN A 374 6.24 5.91 -1.40
N THR A 375 6.96 4.85 -1.06
CA THR A 375 6.47 3.47 -1.16
C THR A 375 6.28 2.86 0.24
N PHE A 376 5.15 2.19 0.45
CA PHE A 376 4.87 1.44 1.68
C PHE A 376 5.08 -0.06 1.44
N ILE A 377 5.77 -0.76 2.33
CA ILE A 377 6.08 -2.19 2.20
C ILE A 377 5.74 -2.89 3.51
N ARG A 378 4.79 -3.83 3.45
CA ARG A 378 4.48 -4.80 4.50
C ARG A 378 4.75 -6.19 3.95
N SER A 379 5.85 -6.81 4.38
CA SER A 379 6.33 -8.12 3.90
C SER A 379 6.42 -9.15 5.03
N CYS A 380 6.47 -10.44 4.67
CA CYS A 380 6.86 -11.52 5.57
C CYS A 380 8.08 -12.29 5.02
N ASP A 381 9.04 -11.49 4.56
CA ASP A 381 10.42 -11.80 4.20
C ASP A 381 11.10 -10.43 3.88
N ASP A 382 12.12 -10.40 3.02
CA ASP A 382 12.82 -9.18 2.63
C ASP A 382 11.86 -8.05 2.17
N GLY A 383 11.95 -6.86 2.75
CA GLY A 383 11.18 -5.69 2.29
C GLY A 383 11.63 -5.28 0.88
N ILE A 384 12.94 -5.07 0.72
CA ILE A 384 13.61 -4.89 -0.56
C ILE A 384 14.80 -5.84 -0.59
N ALA A 385 14.92 -6.64 -1.63
CA ALA A 385 16.07 -7.48 -1.91
C ALA A 385 16.68 -7.12 -3.27
N ILE A 386 17.95 -6.72 -3.28
CA ILE A 386 18.71 -6.50 -4.51
C ILE A 386 19.60 -7.71 -4.73
N LYS A 387 19.27 -8.52 -5.74
CA LYS A 387 19.83 -9.86 -5.96
C LYS A 387 20.60 -9.96 -7.27
N GLY A 388 21.48 -10.95 -7.32
CA GLY A 388 22.20 -11.38 -8.51
C GLY A 388 21.91 -12.86 -8.74
N LEU A 389 21.10 -13.17 -9.75
CA LEU A 389 20.65 -14.55 -9.99
C LEU A 389 21.17 -15.15 -11.28
N ILE A 390 21.79 -14.35 -12.16
CA ILE A 390 22.34 -14.82 -13.44
C ILE A 390 23.37 -15.94 -13.20
N ASN A 391 23.17 -17.08 -13.87
CA ASN A 391 23.98 -18.28 -13.69
C ASN A 391 25.32 -18.20 -14.45
N LYS A 392 26.18 -17.28 -14.02
CA LYS A 392 27.57 -17.12 -14.45
C LYS A 392 28.44 -16.73 -13.25
N ILE A 393 29.75 -16.73 -13.43
CA ILE A 393 30.64 -16.09 -12.44
C ILE A 393 30.28 -14.60 -12.34
N PRO A 394 30.31 -13.99 -11.12
CA PRO A 394 29.84 -12.63 -10.89
C PRO A 394 30.35 -11.59 -11.91
N SER A 395 31.64 -11.61 -12.27
CA SER A 395 32.26 -10.66 -13.21
C SER A 395 31.68 -10.68 -14.64
N LEU A 396 30.94 -11.74 -15.01
CA LEU A 396 30.26 -11.89 -16.31
C LEU A 396 28.75 -11.63 -16.25
N CYS A 397 28.20 -11.32 -15.07
CA CYS A 397 26.80 -11.00 -14.89
C CYS A 397 26.55 -9.48 -15.10
N PRO A 398 25.33 -9.05 -15.43
CA PRO A 398 24.98 -7.63 -15.36
C PRO A 398 25.13 -7.09 -13.92
N PRO A 399 25.46 -5.80 -13.75
CA PRO A 399 25.57 -5.18 -12.44
C PRO A 399 24.19 -4.91 -11.81
N ASN A 400 24.18 -4.68 -10.50
CA ASN A 400 23.14 -3.91 -9.83
C ASN A 400 23.69 -2.52 -9.54
N GLU A 401 23.21 -1.48 -10.21
CA GLU A 401 23.79 -0.14 -10.02
C GLU A 401 22.82 1.02 -10.26
N LYS A 402 23.16 2.19 -9.70
CA LYS A 402 22.42 3.45 -9.90
C LYS A 402 20.99 3.33 -9.42
N MET A 403 20.81 3.15 -8.11
CA MET A 403 19.49 2.98 -7.51
C MET A 403 19.25 3.97 -6.37
N LEU A 404 18.04 4.54 -6.34
CA LEU A 404 17.61 5.47 -5.30
C LEU A 404 16.28 5.00 -4.70
N PHE A 405 16.26 4.81 -3.39
CA PHE A 405 15.07 4.49 -2.61
C PHE A 405 14.84 5.64 -1.63
N GLU A 406 13.80 6.44 -1.85
CA GLU A 406 13.55 7.66 -1.09
C GLU A 406 12.11 7.73 -0.54
N LYS A 407 11.92 8.13 0.73
CA LYS A 407 10.58 8.23 1.37
C LYS A 407 9.87 6.89 1.49
N LEU A 408 10.51 5.88 2.08
CA LEU A 408 9.89 4.55 2.21
C LEU A 408 9.37 4.33 3.63
N GLN A 409 8.32 3.53 3.74
CA GLN A 409 7.88 2.94 5.00
C GLN A 409 7.97 1.43 4.89
N ILE A 410 8.73 0.79 5.79
CA ILE A 410 8.99 -0.66 5.69
C ILE A 410 8.60 -1.35 7.00
N TRP A 411 7.85 -2.44 6.85
CA TRP A 411 7.52 -3.38 7.90
C TRP A 411 7.73 -4.81 7.39
N ASN A 412 8.80 -5.45 7.82
CA ASN A 412 9.07 -6.86 7.52
C ASN A 412 8.89 -7.73 8.78
N ASP A 413 8.06 -8.77 8.65
CA ASP A 413 7.84 -9.75 9.74
C ASP A 413 8.96 -10.78 9.86
N CYS A 414 9.81 -10.92 8.84
CA CYS A 414 10.95 -11.84 8.79
C CYS A 414 12.06 -11.24 7.89
N ASN A 415 13.26 -11.83 7.97
CA ASN A 415 14.43 -11.54 7.13
C ASN A 415 14.93 -10.09 7.22
N ASN A 416 15.06 -9.35 6.12
CA ASN A 416 15.65 -8.00 6.12
C ASN A 416 14.65 -6.91 5.73
N ALA A 417 14.84 -5.68 6.23
CA ALA A 417 14.07 -4.55 5.70
C ALA A 417 14.61 -4.12 4.33
N MET A 418 15.94 -3.94 4.21
CA MET A 418 16.65 -3.56 2.99
C MET A 418 17.90 -4.42 2.84
N CYS A 419 17.89 -5.35 1.89
CA CYS A 419 18.96 -6.32 1.66
C CYS A 419 19.61 -6.11 0.29
N LEU A 420 20.94 -6.02 0.29
CA LEU A 420 21.76 -6.25 -0.89
C LEU A 420 22.29 -7.68 -0.78
N GLY A 421 21.62 -8.62 -1.46
CA GLY A 421 21.87 -10.06 -1.40
C GLY A 421 20.60 -10.90 -1.14
N ALA A 422 20.70 -12.13 -0.62
CA ALA A 422 21.93 -12.87 -0.35
C ALA A 422 22.60 -13.37 -1.63
N GLU A 423 21.82 -13.83 -2.62
CA GLU A 423 22.33 -14.25 -3.91
C GLU A 423 22.94 -13.06 -4.66
N THR A 424 24.21 -13.17 -5.03
CA THR A 424 25.06 -12.02 -5.41
C THR A 424 25.84 -12.26 -6.68
N ARG A 425 25.29 -13.09 -7.59
CA ARG A 425 25.80 -13.28 -8.96
C ARG A 425 25.50 -12.05 -9.83
N ALA A 426 26.16 -10.94 -9.51
CA ALA A 426 26.18 -9.68 -10.24
C ALA A 426 27.62 -9.19 -10.33
N LYS A 427 27.97 -8.45 -11.40
CA LYS A 427 29.34 -7.92 -11.57
C LYS A 427 29.77 -7.04 -10.40
N GLN A 428 28.83 -6.27 -9.88
CA GLN A 428 29.00 -5.38 -8.74
C GLN A 428 27.63 -4.89 -8.26
N TYR A 429 27.63 -4.36 -7.04
CA TYR A 429 26.59 -3.56 -6.42
C TYR A 429 27.18 -2.18 -6.19
N GLU A 430 26.76 -1.17 -6.96
CA GLU A 430 27.44 0.14 -6.94
C GLU A 430 26.46 1.31 -7.11
N ASP A 431 26.64 2.40 -6.35
CA ASP A 431 25.78 3.59 -6.46
C ASP A 431 24.32 3.28 -6.09
N ILE A 432 24.12 2.83 -4.85
CA ILE A 432 22.82 2.39 -4.31
C ILE A 432 22.53 3.16 -3.01
N HIS A 433 21.45 3.94 -3.02
CA HIS A 433 21.19 4.92 -1.97
C HIS A 433 19.78 4.78 -1.40
N PHE A 434 19.68 4.65 -0.08
CA PHE A 434 18.45 4.61 0.68
C PHE A 434 18.36 5.87 1.53
N LYS A 435 17.26 6.62 1.38
CA LYS A 435 17.13 7.94 1.97
C LYS A 435 15.74 8.19 2.54
N ASP A 436 15.66 8.82 3.71
CA ASP A 436 14.40 9.26 4.30
C ASP A 436 13.41 8.09 4.47
N ILE A 437 13.78 7.10 5.29
CA ILE A 437 13.02 5.85 5.44
C ILE A 437 12.59 5.66 6.88
N ASP A 438 11.30 5.38 7.07
CA ASP A 438 10.72 4.94 8.33
C ASP A 438 10.58 3.41 8.36
N VAL A 439 11.37 2.75 9.19
CA VAL A 439 11.26 1.31 9.43
C VAL A 439 10.34 1.11 10.63
N LEU A 440 9.10 0.75 10.34
CA LEU A 440 8.01 0.66 11.33
C LEU A 440 8.23 -0.55 12.25
N PHE A 441 8.68 -1.67 11.67
CA PHE A 441 9.05 -2.89 12.37
C PHE A 441 9.97 -3.74 11.50
N SER A 442 11.01 -4.32 12.09
CA SER A 442 11.86 -5.31 11.41
C SER A 442 12.16 -6.47 12.34
N TYR A 443 11.71 -7.65 11.95
CA TYR A 443 11.92 -8.89 12.71
C TYR A 443 12.72 -9.89 11.89
N ASP A 444 13.60 -10.63 12.55
CA ASP A 444 14.56 -11.52 11.88
C ASP A 444 13.92 -12.84 11.45
N ASP A 445 13.29 -13.61 12.34
CA ASP A 445 12.60 -14.85 11.98
C ASP A 445 11.58 -15.30 13.03
N ARG A 446 10.45 -15.83 12.58
CA ARG A 446 9.43 -16.40 13.47
C ARG A 446 9.94 -17.60 14.27
N ASP A 447 10.60 -18.53 13.60
CA ASP A 447 10.89 -19.88 14.11
C ASP A 447 12.34 -20.00 14.62
N HIS A 448 13.24 -19.14 14.11
CA HIS A 448 14.69 -19.14 14.34
C HIS A 448 15.19 -17.79 14.87
N HIS A 449 14.35 -17.14 15.67
CA HIS A 449 14.65 -15.84 16.25
C HIS A 449 16.02 -15.84 16.94
N ALA A 450 16.87 -14.91 16.51
CA ALA A 450 18.19 -14.62 16.99
C ALA A 450 19.20 -15.79 16.86
N THR A 451 18.95 -16.73 15.96
CA THR A 451 19.92 -17.78 15.56
C THR A 451 20.52 -17.53 14.18
N LEU A 452 19.97 -16.57 13.42
CA LEU A 452 20.42 -16.18 12.09
C LEU A 452 21.04 -14.78 12.16
N ASP A 453 22.31 -14.67 11.76
CA ASP A 453 23.14 -13.46 11.93
C ASP A 453 23.14 -12.57 10.68
N GLU A 454 22.67 -13.07 9.53
CA GLU A 454 22.59 -12.32 8.27
C GLU A 454 21.33 -11.45 8.09
N ARG A 455 20.48 -11.35 9.12
CA ARG A 455 19.17 -10.69 9.05
C ARG A 455 19.18 -9.36 9.81
N SER A 456 18.85 -8.25 9.15
CA SER A 456 18.84 -6.92 9.78
C SER A 456 17.99 -5.89 9.01
N VAL A 457 17.84 -4.68 9.57
CA VAL A 457 17.23 -3.56 8.86
C VAL A 457 18.02 -3.19 7.61
N MET A 458 19.34 -3.01 7.74
CA MET A 458 20.24 -2.59 6.66
C MET A 458 21.31 -3.65 6.43
N SER A 459 21.09 -4.48 5.41
CA SER A 459 21.89 -5.68 5.20
C SER A 459 22.68 -5.65 3.88
N ILE A 460 23.94 -6.06 3.95
CA ILE A 460 24.73 -6.55 2.81
C ILE A 460 25.10 -8.00 3.11
N VAL A 461 24.59 -8.93 2.34
CA VAL A 461 24.83 -10.37 2.51
C VAL A 461 25.42 -10.91 1.21
N CYS A 462 26.72 -11.16 1.20
CA CYS A 462 27.44 -11.64 0.02
C CYS A 462 27.58 -13.16 0.05
N LEU A 463 26.80 -13.85 -0.78
CA LEU A 463 26.85 -15.30 -0.93
C LEU A 463 27.79 -15.75 -2.07
N GLU A 464 27.94 -14.94 -3.12
CA GLU A 464 28.93 -15.12 -4.18
C GLU A 464 29.87 -13.91 -4.25
N GLY A 465 31.18 -14.18 -4.24
CA GLY A 465 32.21 -13.14 -4.15
C GLY A 465 32.06 -12.07 -5.23
N THR A 466 31.70 -10.85 -4.82
CA THR A 466 31.55 -9.68 -5.69
C THR A 466 31.80 -8.38 -4.91
N TYR A 467 31.73 -7.24 -5.57
CA TYR A 467 32.00 -5.93 -4.98
C TYR A 467 30.73 -5.16 -4.62
N PHE A 468 30.76 -4.52 -3.46
CA PHE A 468 29.76 -3.56 -2.97
C PHE A 468 30.45 -2.23 -2.74
N ARG A 469 30.06 -1.18 -3.46
CA ARG A 469 30.73 0.13 -3.40
C ARG A 469 29.77 1.29 -3.47
N ASN A 470 30.12 2.39 -2.80
CA ASN A 470 29.31 3.62 -2.82
C ASN A 470 27.83 3.33 -2.49
N ILE A 471 27.59 2.89 -1.25
CA ILE A 471 26.27 2.57 -0.73
C ILE A 471 25.97 3.51 0.43
N SER A 472 24.77 4.07 0.50
CA SER A 472 24.37 4.85 1.67
C SER A 472 22.97 4.56 2.18
N TRP A 473 22.86 4.67 3.49
CA TRP A 473 21.61 4.73 4.24
C TRP A 473 21.59 6.05 5.01
N GLU A 474 20.69 6.95 4.60
CA GLU A 474 20.64 8.34 5.08
C GLU A 474 19.24 8.68 5.60
N ASP A 475 19.16 9.36 6.74
CA ASP A 475 17.90 9.80 7.34
C ASP A 475 16.94 8.61 7.64
N ILE A 476 17.46 7.57 8.28
CA ILE A 476 16.72 6.33 8.59
C ILE A 476 16.19 6.37 10.02
N ARG A 477 14.88 6.20 10.18
CA ARG A 477 14.18 6.21 11.47
C ARG A 477 13.59 4.84 11.75
N VAL A 478 14.15 4.14 12.71
CA VAL A 478 13.73 2.78 13.07
C VAL A 478 12.91 2.82 14.35
N ASN A 479 11.61 2.50 14.24
CA ASN A 479 10.75 2.42 15.41
C ASN A 479 11.12 1.19 16.27
N ARG A 480 11.29 0.02 15.66
CA ARG A 480 11.65 -1.22 16.37
C ARG A 480 12.29 -2.24 15.43
N CYS A 481 13.46 -2.76 15.79
CA CYS A 481 14.10 -3.85 15.05
C CYS A 481 14.78 -4.87 15.96
N GLU A 482 15.01 -6.07 15.42
CA GLU A 482 15.89 -7.05 16.08
C GLU A 482 17.35 -6.72 15.83
N ARG A 483 17.83 -6.64 14.60
CA ARG A 483 19.21 -6.20 14.30
C ARG A 483 19.18 -4.97 13.40
N LEU A 484 20.06 -4.00 13.66
CA LEU A 484 20.07 -2.75 12.92
C LEU A 484 20.86 -2.87 11.62
N ILE A 485 22.11 -3.34 11.69
CA ILE A 485 23.02 -3.41 10.54
C ILE A 485 23.69 -4.78 10.49
N CYS A 486 23.76 -5.35 9.29
CA CYS A 486 24.58 -6.52 9.00
C CYS A 486 25.35 -6.33 7.70
N GLN A 487 26.66 -6.56 7.73
CA GLN A 487 27.49 -6.72 6.54
C GLN A 487 28.27 -8.02 6.68
N THR A 488 28.09 -8.96 5.77
CA THR A 488 28.68 -10.30 5.93
C THR A 488 28.91 -11.01 4.61
N PHE A 489 29.88 -11.94 4.64
CA PHE A 489 30.14 -12.91 3.57
C PHE A 489 29.84 -14.31 4.09
N LYS A 490 29.13 -15.11 3.30
CA LYS A 490 28.62 -16.42 3.73
C LYS A 490 29.01 -17.51 2.72
N ASP A 491 29.20 -18.74 3.22
CA ASP A 491 29.31 -19.96 2.42
C ASP A 491 27.98 -20.67 2.20
N ASP A 492 26.96 -20.33 2.98
CA ASP A 492 25.59 -20.73 2.69
C ASP A 492 24.56 -19.75 3.29
N PHE A 493 23.33 -19.88 2.80
CA PHE A 493 22.16 -19.16 3.28
C PHE A 493 21.00 -20.14 3.48
N TRP A 494 20.11 -19.82 4.42
CA TRP A 494 18.93 -20.62 4.76
C TRP A 494 19.25 -22.10 5.08
N PHE A 495 19.94 -22.32 6.20
CA PHE A 495 20.31 -23.65 6.71
C PHE A 495 21.03 -24.53 5.67
N GLY A 496 21.93 -23.94 4.90
CA GLY A 496 22.66 -24.67 3.88
C GLY A 496 21.90 -24.95 2.58
N SER A 497 20.64 -24.50 2.45
CA SER A 497 19.81 -24.76 1.27
C SER A 497 20.30 -24.03 0.02
N ILE A 498 20.86 -22.83 0.20
CA ILE A 498 21.48 -22.06 -0.86
C ILE A 498 22.98 -22.00 -0.58
N LYS A 499 23.79 -22.54 -1.50
CA LYS A 499 25.25 -22.56 -1.34
C LYS A 499 25.87 -21.29 -1.90
N GLY A 500 26.82 -20.75 -1.15
CA GLY A 500 27.68 -19.66 -1.58
C GLY A 500 28.97 -20.10 -2.24
N ASN A 501 29.60 -19.15 -2.91
CA ASN A 501 30.87 -19.33 -3.59
C ASN A 501 31.74 -18.07 -3.46
N GLN A 502 32.68 -18.12 -2.52
CA GLN A 502 33.61 -17.02 -2.24
C GLN A 502 34.94 -17.12 -3.02
N SER A 503 35.01 -17.99 -4.04
CA SER A 503 36.25 -18.19 -4.84
C SER A 503 36.58 -17.02 -5.77
N THR A 504 35.61 -16.16 -6.09
CA THR A 504 35.81 -14.96 -6.91
C THR A 504 36.20 -13.76 -6.05
N GLU A 505 36.76 -12.73 -6.69
CA GLU A 505 37.13 -11.47 -6.03
C GLU A 505 35.92 -10.72 -5.48
N GLY A 506 36.12 -9.87 -4.47
CA GLY A 506 35.04 -9.09 -3.89
C GLY A 506 35.45 -8.30 -2.66
N GLY A 507 34.50 -7.59 -2.07
CA GLY A 507 34.71 -6.75 -0.89
C GLY A 507 33.60 -5.72 -0.73
N ILE A 508 33.52 -5.11 0.46
CA ILE A 508 32.63 -4.00 0.75
C ILE A 508 33.49 -2.76 1.00
N ASP A 509 33.29 -1.69 0.23
CA ASP A 509 34.11 -0.49 0.30
C ASP A 509 33.29 0.79 0.08
N GLY A 510 33.26 1.67 1.08
CA GLY A 510 32.56 2.95 0.97
C GLY A 510 31.07 2.81 1.26
N VAL A 511 30.74 2.51 2.52
CA VAL A 511 29.35 2.46 3.02
C VAL A 511 29.14 3.60 4.01
N THR A 512 28.07 4.37 3.82
CA THR A 512 27.71 5.48 4.72
C THR A 512 26.39 5.23 5.43
N TYR A 513 26.42 5.30 6.76
CA TYR A 513 25.25 5.35 7.64
C TYR A 513 25.16 6.75 8.21
N LYS A 514 24.17 7.53 7.79
CA LYS A 514 24.04 8.95 8.17
C LYS A 514 22.66 9.26 8.75
N ASN A 515 22.62 10.00 9.85
CA ASN A 515 21.38 10.44 10.49
C ASN A 515 20.41 9.27 10.76
N ILE A 516 20.90 8.26 11.48
CA ILE A 516 20.11 7.08 11.80
C ILE A 516 19.67 7.15 13.25
N THR A 517 18.38 6.94 13.50
CA THR A 517 17.82 6.91 14.86
C THR A 517 17.02 5.64 15.09
N VAL A 518 17.32 4.93 16.18
CA VAL A 518 16.50 3.80 16.65
C VAL A 518 15.82 4.18 17.96
N ALA A 519 14.49 4.21 17.94
CA ALA A 519 13.67 4.74 19.03
C ALA A 519 13.49 3.77 20.20
N SER A 520 13.48 2.45 19.95
CA SER A 520 13.17 1.45 20.98
C SER A 520 14.06 0.21 20.93
N ASN A 521 14.18 -0.45 22.08
CA ASN A 521 14.81 -1.77 22.21
C ASN A 521 13.75 -2.87 22.05
N SER A 522 14.07 -3.94 21.32
CA SER A 522 13.15 -5.07 21.16
C SER A 522 13.08 -5.96 22.42
N GLY A 523 14.08 -5.90 23.29
CA GLY A 523 14.31 -6.81 24.41
C GLY A 523 15.06 -8.09 24.00
N SER A 524 15.36 -8.28 22.71
CA SER A 524 16.11 -9.43 22.22
C SER A 524 17.61 -9.32 22.51
N LYS A 525 18.30 -10.46 22.53
CA LYS A 525 19.77 -10.55 22.68
C LYS A 525 20.53 -9.91 21.52
N ILE A 526 19.89 -9.72 20.37
CA ILE A 526 20.47 -9.07 19.18
C ILE A 526 19.91 -7.66 18.97
N ALA A 527 19.05 -7.16 19.87
CA ALA A 527 18.36 -5.88 19.74
C ALA A 527 19.33 -4.77 19.30
N ASN A 528 19.03 -4.14 18.16
CA ASN A 528 19.77 -3.01 17.59
C ASN A 528 21.25 -3.31 17.27
N GLU A 529 21.64 -4.58 17.19
CA GLU A 529 23.02 -5.00 16.93
C GLU A 529 23.53 -4.45 15.59
N ILE A 530 24.83 -4.11 15.58
CA ILE A 530 25.60 -3.83 14.37
C ILE A 530 26.67 -4.92 14.24
N LEU A 531 26.60 -5.67 13.14
CA LEU A 531 27.50 -6.79 12.85
C LEU A 531 28.20 -6.59 11.51
N LEU A 532 29.52 -6.54 11.51
CA LEU A 532 30.35 -6.42 10.30
C LEU A 532 31.37 -7.56 10.28
N ASN A 533 31.20 -8.52 9.37
CA ASN A 533 32.07 -9.69 9.25
C ASN A 533 32.69 -9.75 7.85
N GLY A 534 34.02 -9.63 7.77
CA GLY A 534 34.73 -9.89 6.52
C GLY A 534 34.93 -11.40 6.27
N TRP A 535 35.65 -11.76 5.21
CA TRP A 535 35.89 -13.14 4.83
C TRP A 535 37.38 -13.49 4.79
N PHE A 536 37.76 -14.52 5.52
CA PHE A 536 39.05 -15.18 5.38
C PHE A 536 38.87 -16.69 5.41
N LYS A 537 39.28 -17.36 4.32
CA LYS A 537 39.33 -18.81 4.21
C LYS A 537 40.42 -19.18 3.21
N ASP A 538 41.34 -20.04 3.63
CA ASP A 538 42.42 -20.53 2.78
C ASP A 538 41.89 -21.04 1.43
N GLY A 539 42.57 -20.68 0.34
CA GLY A 539 42.17 -21.04 -1.01
C GLY A 539 41.05 -20.17 -1.62
N THR A 540 40.59 -19.14 -0.92
CA THR A 540 39.71 -18.09 -1.47
C THR A 540 40.33 -16.72 -1.28
N PRO A 541 40.04 -15.73 -2.14
CA PRO A 541 40.56 -14.38 -1.92
C PRO A 541 39.92 -13.77 -0.66
N THR A 542 40.72 -13.12 0.18
CA THR A 542 40.25 -12.38 1.36
C THR A 542 39.25 -11.30 0.95
N LYS A 543 38.18 -11.13 1.71
CA LYS A 543 37.20 -10.06 1.49
C LYS A 543 37.17 -9.15 2.71
N THR A 544 37.46 -7.88 2.48
CA THR A 544 37.47 -6.87 3.54
C THR A 544 36.22 -6.01 3.49
N ILE A 545 35.87 -5.44 4.64
CA ILE A 545 34.93 -4.34 4.80
C ILE A 545 35.75 -3.10 5.11
N ASN A 546 35.68 -2.09 4.25
CA ASN A 546 36.51 -0.89 4.35
C ASN A 546 35.69 0.39 4.17
N ASN A 547 36.21 1.47 4.75
CA ASN A 547 35.67 2.82 4.59
C ASN A 547 34.17 2.90 4.96
N VAL A 548 33.83 2.47 6.18
CA VAL A 548 32.46 2.55 6.69
C VAL A 548 32.31 3.78 7.57
N VAL A 549 31.39 4.66 7.21
CA VAL A 549 31.12 5.92 7.92
C VAL A 549 29.85 5.78 8.74
N PHE A 550 29.94 6.09 10.03
CA PHE A 550 28.82 6.31 10.93
C PHE A 550 28.78 7.81 11.27
N GLU A 551 27.85 8.54 10.66
CA GLU A 551 27.65 9.98 10.89
C GLU A 551 26.32 10.20 11.58
N ASN A 552 26.34 10.68 12.82
CA ASN A 552 25.11 10.95 13.59
C ASN A 552 24.16 9.72 13.66
N VAL A 553 24.69 8.57 14.11
CA VAL A 553 23.92 7.35 14.37
C VAL A 553 23.62 7.25 15.87
N THR A 554 22.34 7.17 16.22
CA THR A 554 21.86 7.12 17.60
C THR A 554 20.95 5.92 17.83
N ILE A 555 21.29 5.08 18.79
CA ILE A 555 20.53 3.91 19.22
C ILE A 555 20.07 4.14 20.65
N GLU A 556 18.76 4.19 20.89
CA GLU A 556 18.19 4.36 22.23
C GLU A 556 18.75 5.62 22.95
N GLY A 557 18.90 6.72 22.20
CA GLY A 557 19.46 7.98 22.69
C GLY A 557 20.98 7.98 22.89
N LYS A 558 21.69 6.88 22.61
CA LYS A 558 23.14 6.78 22.69
C LYS A 558 23.77 6.82 21.30
N ARG A 559 24.80 7.65 21.15
CA ARG A 559 25.51 7.79 19.89
C ARG A 559 26.49 6.64 19.66
N VAL A 560 26.60 6.19 18.42
CA VAL A 560 27.61 5.24 17.96
C VAL A 560 28.86 6.04 17.59
N ASP A 561 29.78 6.20 18.55
CA ASP A 561 30.97 7.06 18.41
C ASP A 561 32.29 6.29 18.31
N ASN A 562 32.29 4.96 18.49
CA ASN A 562 33.49 4.15 18.40
C ASN A 562 33.18 2.65 18.16
N GLU A 563 34.23 1.89 17.92
CA GLU A 563 34.17 0.47 17.55
C GLU A 563 33.56 -0.44 18.64
N SER A 564 33.48 -0.03 19.90
CA SER A 564 32.89 -0.88 20.96
C SER A 564 31.39 -1.16 20.75
N ALA A 565 30.72 -0.36 19.91
CA ALA A 565 29.34 -0.57 19.50
C ALA A 565 29.18 -1.57 18.34
N ILE A 566 30.29 -2.04 17.76
CA ILE A 566 30.32 -2.81 16.52
C ILE A 566 30.86 -4.21 16.81
N LYS A 567 30.13 -5.25 16.44
CA LYS A 567 30.64 -6.61 16.47
C LYS A 567 31.35 -6.92 15.16
N THR A 568 32.56 -7.46 15.25
CA THR A 568 33.34 -7.88 14.08
C THR A 568 34.00 -9.24 14.31
N ASN A 569 34.45 -9.85 13.22
CA ASN A 569 35.29 -11.05 13.24
C ASN A 569 36.79 -10.74 13.13
N ASN A 570 37.21 -9.51 13.46
CA ASN A 570 38.63 -9.16 13.50
C ASN A 570 39.37 -9.95 14.60
N THR A 571 40.60 -10.36 14.32
CA THR A 571 41.56 -10.87 15.32
C THR A 571 42.84 -10.03 15.27
N PRO A 572 43.73 -10.08 16.28
CA PRO A 572 45.00 -9.35 16.24
C PRO A 572 45.85 -9.65 14.98
N GLU A 573 45.73 -10.85 14.43
CA GLU A 573 46.45 -11.31 13.25
C GLU A 573 45.71 -11.03 11.94
N GLN A 574 44.38 -10.86 11.99
CA GLN A 574 43.51 -10.76 10.82
C GLN A 574 42.50 -9.62 10.99
N GLN A 575 42.85 -8.45 10.45
CA GLN A 575 41.96 -7.29 10.38
C GLN A 575 41.19 -7.33 9.05
N LEU A 576 39.91 -7.66 9.10
CA LEU A 576 39.02 -7.78 7.94
C LEU A 576 38.05 -6.59 7.81
N VAL A 577 37.75 -5.94 8.92
CA VAL A 577 36.96 -4.71 8.98
C VAL A 577 37.89 -3.59 9.40
N THR A 578 38.08 -2.60 8.52
CA THR A 578 39.05 -1.52 8.74
C THR A 578 38.51 -0.17 8.30
N ASN A 579 39.14 0.91 8.78
CA ASN A 579 38.75 2.29 8.53
C ASN A 579 37.27 2.60 8.83
N LEU A 580 36.86 2.28 10.06
CA LEU A 580 35.58 2.72 10.62
C LEU A 580 35.69 4.19 11.04
N ILE A 581 34.83 5.04 10.49
CA ILE A 581 34.87 6.49 10.68
C ILE A 581 33.62 6.92 11.43
N PHE A 582 33.78 7.54 12.60
CA PHE A 582 32.68 8.02 13.43
C PHE A 582 32.67 9.56 13.41
N LYS A 583 31.54 10.16 13.03
CA LYS A 583 31.38 11.61 12.84
C LYS A 583 30.21 12.17 13.64
#